data_AF-A0A6J5JCR1-F1
#
_entry.id   AF-A0A6J5JCR1-F1
#
_cell.length_a   1.000
_cell.length_b   1.000
_cell.length_c   1.000
_cell.angle_alpha   90.00
_cell.angle_beta   90.00
_cell.angle_gamma   90.00
#
_symmetry.space_group_name_H-M   'P 1'
#
loop_
_entity.id
_entity.type
_entity.pdbx_description
1 polymer ?
#
loop_
_entity_poly.entity_id
_entity_poly.type
_entity_poly.pdbx_seq_one_letter_code
_entity_poly.pdbx_strand_id
1 'polypeptide(L)'
;MDQSQVFRAMMPGLTSANGARIAVAYPSFPRPLPLVRLDRRGLVFRAAGAAPLVCGLPRAATLLVADEPLCSLRLVIRDIAPAGEAAPRPSRSAAFRLPCHSDALFFADWLEYHFDELRALSQQHGPQLQLNQLERQVADDEVGVRFVYDIDGHATRHALTDCAREACAWIETEMRDKYALPVAQERFSAFAAHARAGGM
;
A
#
# COMPACT_ATOMS: atom_id res chain seq x y z
N MET A 1 14.21 -28.92 24.69
CA MET A 1 15.10 -27.76 24.63
C MET A 1 14.51 -26.79 23.62
N ASP A 2 13.97 -25.67 24.10
CA ASP A 2 13.12 -24.76 23.33
C ASP A 2 13.97 -23.79 22.51
N GLN A 3 13.84 -23.85 21.18
CA GLN A 3 14.58 -22.99 20.24
C GLN A 3 14.30 -21.49 20.44
N SER A 4 13.21 -21.15 21.12
CA SER A 4 12.83 -19.78 21.47
C SER A 4 13.76 -19.14 22.50
N GLN A 5 14.40 -19.94 23.38
CA GLN A 5 15.35 -19.43 24.37
C GLN A 5 16.71 -19.09 23.76
N VAL A 6 17.13 -19.82 22.73
CA VAL A 6 18.41 -19.60 22.04
C VAL A 6 18.40 -18.27 21.29
N PHE A 7 17.28 -17.91 20.66
CA PHE A 7 17.12 -16.62 19.97
C PHE A 7 17.08 -15.44 20.95
N ARG A 8 16.49 -15.62 22.13
CA ARG A 8 16.46 -14.61 23.20
C ARG A 8 17.84 -14.41 23.85
N ALA A 9 18.65 -15.45 23.92
CA ALA A 9 20.00 -15.40 24.50
C ALA A 9 21.04 -14.80 23.54
N MET A 10 20.85 -14.93 22.21
CA MET A 10 21.78 -14.39 21.20
C MET A 10 21.57 -12.89 20.88
N MET A 11 20.55 -12.23 21.42
CA MET A 11 20.26 -10.81 21.15
C MET A 11 20.01 -10.00 22.45
N PRO A 12 21.01 -9.80 23.34
CA PRO A 12 20.79 -9.06 24.58
C PRO A 12 20.64 -7.53 24.37
N GLY A 13 20.95 -7.01 23.18
CA GLY A 13 21.08 -5.57 22.94
C GLY A 13 19.83 -4.81 22.49
N LEU A 14 18.73 -5.50 22.16
CA LEU A 14 17.58 -4.88 21.46
C LEU A 14 16.36 -4.57 22.33
N THR A 15 16.38 -4.91 23.62
CA THR A 15 15.18 -4.81 24.48
C THR A 15 15.39 -4.05 25.80
N SER A 16 16.59 -3.53 26.06
CA SER A 16 16.86 -2.64 27.21
C SER A 16 16.73 -1.18 26.80
N ALA A 17 16.27 -0.32 27.70
CA ALA A 17 15.97 1.11 27.52
C ALA A 17 17.17 2.02 27.19
N ASN A 18 18.30 1.43 26.79
CA ASN A 18 19.47 2.12 26.22
C ASN A 18 20.01 1.39 24.95
N GLY A 19 19.22 0.45 24.41
CA GLY A 19 19.54 -0.43 23.29
C GLY A 19 19.47 0.31 21.96
N ALA A 20 20.41 0.01 21.10
CA ALA A 20 20.69 0.76 19.88
C ALA A 20 19.43 1.04 19.05
N ARG A 21 19.26 2.31 18.65
CA ARG A 21 18.11 2.77 17.85
C ARG A 21 18.13 2.05 16.50
N ILE A 22 17.23 1.09 16.31
CA ILE A 22 17.03 0.49 14.99
C ILE A 22 16.24 1.48 14.13
N ALA A 23 16.75 1.76 12.95
CA ALA A 23 16.06 2.53 11.93
C ALA A 23 16.23 1.87 10.56
N VAL A 24 15.43 2.30 9.58
CA VAL A 24 15.63 1.92 8.19
C VAL A 24 15.84 3.15 7.31
N ALA A 25 16.93 3.17 6.58
CA ALA A 25 17.10 4.08 5.46
C ALA A 25 16.35 3.50 4.26
N TYR A 26 15.27 4.18 3.87
CA TYR A 26 14.42 3.77 2.75
C TYR A 26 14.43 4.88 1.67
N PRO A 27 14.68 4.56 0.38
CA PRO A 27 14.96 5.57 -0.65
C PRO A 27 13.90 6.65 -0.83
N SER A 28 12.63 6.35 -0.54
CA SER A 28 11.52 7.29 -0.68
C SER A 28 11.39 8.27 0.49
N PHE A 29 12.23 8.17 1.52
CA PHE A 29 12.19 9.06 2.67
C PHE A 29 13.54 9.77 2.88
N PRO A 30 13.53 11.08 3.19
CA PRO A 30 14.75 11.86 3.37
C PRO A 30 15.47 11.56 4.69
N ARG A 31 14.82 10.89 5.64
CA ARG A 31 15.39 10.53 6.95
C ARG A 31 15.15 9.05 7.25
N PRO A 32 16.08 8.38 7.97
CA PRO A 32 15.86 7.03 8.44
C PRO A 32 14.60 6.93 9.30
N LEU A 33 13.82 5.87 9.07
CA LEU A 33 12.56 5.63 9.74
C LEU A 33 12.81 4.79 11.00
N PRO A 34 12.55 5.30 12.21
CA PRO A 34 12.77 4.52 13.43
C PRO A 34 11.79 3.35 13.53
N LEU A 35 12.29 2.19 13.97
CA LEU A 35 11.46 1.02 14.25
C LEU A 35 10.57 1.30 15.47
N VAL A 36 9.27 1.09 15.31
CA VAL A 36 8.26 1.25 16.36
C VAL A 36 7.83 -0.09 16.92
N ARG A 37 7.69 -1.10 16.05
CA ARG A 37 7.19 -2.42 16.43
C ARG A 37 7.76 -3.50 15.53
N LEU A 38 8.11 -4.62 16.14
CA LEU A 38 8.47 -5.87 15.47
C LEU A 38 7.53 -6.95 16.01
N ASP A 39 6.79 -7.60 15.12
CA ASP A 39 5.93 -8.73 15.47
C ASP A 39 5.91 -9.79 14.34
N ARG A 40 5.08 -10.83 14.51
CA ARG A 40 4.95 -11.91 13.52
C ARG A 40 4.35 -11.46 12.18
N ARG A 41 3.68 -10.31 12.13
CA ARG A 41 3.10 -9.71 10.93
C ARG A 41 4.10 -8.81 10.21
N GLY A 42 5.17 -8.38 10.88
CA GLY A 42 6.32 -7.75 10.25
C GLY A 42 6.95 -6.61 11.08
N LEU A 43 7.53 -5.66 10.36
CA LEU A 43 8.20 -4.48 10.90
C LEU A 43 7.32 -3.24 10.69
N VAL A 44 7.16 -2.44 11.73
CA VAL A 44 6.46 -1.15 11.67
C VAL A 44 7.45 -0.04 11.96
N PHE A 45 7.59 0.88 11.01
CA PHE A 45 8.45 2.04 11.13
C PHE A 45 7.61 3.32 11.17
N ARG A 46 8.08 4.33 11.90
CA ARG A 46 7.45 5.66 11.90
C ARG A 46 8.07 6.50 10.81
N ALA A 47 7.24 7.11 9.98
CA ALA A 47 7.67 8.09 9.00
C ALA A 47 7.18 9.48 9.37
N ALA A 48 7.97 10.49 9.01
CA ALA A 48 7.58 11.89 8.98
C ALA A 48 7.65 12.37 7.53
N GLY A 49 6.60 13.02 7.04
CA GLY A 49 6.48 13.48 5.65
C GLY A 49 5.44 12.70 4.86
N ALA A 50 5.40 12.95 3.54
CA ALA A 50 4.45 12.32 2.64
C ALA A 50 4.66 10.80 2.59
N ALA A 51 3.56 10.05 2.65
CA ALA A 51 3.58 8.60 2.45
C ALA A 51 4.13 8.28 1.04
N PRO A 52 5.02 7.27 0.90
CA PRO A 52 5.52 6.85 -0.39
C PRO A 52 4.34 6.38 -1.26
N LEU A 53 4.38 6.82 -2.50
CA LEU A 53 3.31 6.66 -3.48
C LEU A 53 3.13 5.22 -3.97
N VAL A 54 4.07 4.32 -3.63
CA VAL A 54 4.10 2.94 -4.09
C VAL A 54 4.26 1.99 -2.91
N CYS A 55 3.26 1.14 -2.72
CA CYS A 55 3.27 0.00 -1.80
C CYS A 55 3.35 -1.31 -2.61
N GLY A 56 3.91 -2.37 -2.03
CA GLY A 56 3.91 -3.74 -2.60
C GLY A 56 5.21 -4.21 -3.29
N LEU A 57 6.03 -3.32 -3.85
CA LEU A 57 7.28 -3.73 -4.51
C LEU A 57 8.46 -3.86 -3.54
N PRO A 58 9.30 -4.91 -3.65
CA PRO A 58 10.52 -5.03 -2.85
C PRO A 58 11.55 -3.97 -3.25
N ARG A 59 11.72 -2.95 -2.41
CA ARG A 59 12.74 -1.90 -2.60
C ARG A 59 13.95 -2.13 -1.72
N ALA A 60 15.13 -1.83 -2.27
CA ALA A 60 16.37 -1.84 -1.51
C ALA A 60 16.26 -0.85 -0.34
N ALA A 61 16.68 -1.30 0.84
CA ALA A 61 16.69 -0.54 2.07
C ALA A 61 17.89 -0.96 2.91
N THR A 62 18.34 -0.08 3.80
CA THR A 62 19.45 -0.38 4.72
C THR A 62 18.95 -0.32 6.15
N LEU A 63 19.11 -1.41 6.89
CA LEU A 63 18.84 -1.44 8.31
C LEU A 63 20.01 -0.80 9.06
N LEU A 64 19.69 0.17 9.91
CA LEU A 64 20.64 0.91 10.72
C LEU A 64 20.48 0.53 12.18
N VAL A 65 21.60 0.50 12.90
CA VAL A 65 21.66 0.32 14.36
C VAL A 65 22.51 1.44 14.91
N ALA A 66 21.91 2.32 15.73
CA ALA A 66 22.57 3.53 16.23
C ALA A 66 23.18 4.38 15.09
N ASP A 67 22.44 4.54 14.00
CA ASP A 67 22.81 5.27 12.77
C ASP A 67 23.96 4.64 11.95
N GLU A 68 24.49 3.48 12.36
CA GLU A 68 25.45 2.70 11.58
C GLU A 68 24.76 1.63 10.72
N PRO A 69 25.19 1.38 9.48
CA PRO A 69 24.60 0.38 8.60
C PRO A 69 24.90 -1.04 9.09
N LEU A 70 23.84 -1.78 9.43
CA LEU A 70 23.95 -3.19 9.82
C LEU A 70 23.91 -4.12 8.59
N CYS A 71 22.90 -3.95 7.74
CA CYS A 71 22.74 -4.77 6.54
C CYS A 71 21.84 -4.12 5.48
N SER A 72 22.01 -4.54 4.24
CA SER A 72 21.13 -4.23 3.12
C SER A 72 20.07 -5.32 2.96
N LEU A 73 18.83 -4.91 2.71
CA LEU A 73 17.69 -5.80 2.53
C LEU A 73 16.70 -5.25 1.51
N ARG A 74 15.72 -6.05 1.12
CA ARG A 74 14.56 -5.58 0.35
C ARG A 74 13.32 -5.56 1.23
N LEU A 75 12.66 -4.41 1.30
CA LEU A 75 11.43 -4.23 2.05
C LEU A 75 10.26 -3.99 1.11
N VAL A 76 9.14 -4.62 1.45
CA VAL A 76 7.84 -4.40 0.83
C VAL A 76 6.99 -3.62 1.82
N ILE A 77 6.56 -2.43 1.43
CA ILE A 77 5.56 -1.68 2.20
C ILE A 77 4.21 -2.35 1.95
N ARG A 78 3.64 -2.96 3.00
CA ARG A 78 2.35 -3.65 2.93
C ARG A 78 1.18 -2.73 3.26
N ASP A 79 1.42 -1.74 4.11
CA ASP A 79 0.40 -0.83 4.62
C ASP A 79 1.06 0.47 5.10
N ILE A 80 0.33 1.58 5.04
CA ILE A 80 0.73 2.89 5.55
C ILE A 80 -0.46 3.47 6.32
N ALA A 81 -0.30 3.58 7.64
CA ALA A 81 -1.28 4.24 8.49
C ALA A 81 -0.80 5.66 8.84
N PRO A 82 -1.66 6.70 8.71
CA PRO A 82 -1.33 8.03 9.20
C PRO A 82 -1.20 8.02 10.73
N ALA A 83 -0.15 8.65 11.24
CA ALA A 83 0.03 8.88 12.67
C ALA A 83 -0.81 10.10 13.10
N GLY A 84 -2.13 9.93 13.19
CA GLY A 84 -3.09 10.94 13.60
C GLY A 84 -4.42 10.82 12.86
N GLU A 85 -5.50 11.36 13.44
CA GLU A 85 -6.79 11.55 12.76
C GLU A 85 -6.65 12.62 11.66
N ALA A 86 -5.96 12.28 10.58
CA ALA A 86 -6.11 13.02 9.34
C ALA A 86 -7.53 12.76 8.82
N ALA A 87 -8.24 13.82 8.45
CA ALA A 87 -9.54 13.69 7.79
C ALA A 87 -9.42 12.65 6.66
N PRO A 88 -10.35 11.69 6.54
CA PRO A 88 -10.23 10.61 5.58
C PRO A 88 -10.07 11.20 4.18
N ARG A 89 -8.95 10.86 3.53
CA ARG A 89 -8.71 11.30 2.15
C ARG A 89 -9.85 10.80 1.26
N PRO A 90 -10.33 11.62 0.32
CA PRO A 90 -11.38 11.21 -0.59
C PRO A 90 -10.93 9.97 -1.35
N SER A 91 -11.77 8.94 -1.32
CA SER A 91 -11.47 7.67 -1.98
C SER A 91 -12.67 7.13 -2.76
N ARG A 92 -12.40 6.30 -3.75
CA ARG A 92 -13.38 5.52 -4.50
C ARG A 92 -12.95 4.07 -4.52
N SER A 93 -13.93 3.18 -4.46
CA SER A 93 -13.69 1.75 -4.42
C SER A 93 -14.39 1.07 -5.58
N ALA A 94 -13.72 0.05 -6.10
CA ALA A 94 -14.25 -0.87 -7.09
C ALA A 94 -13.86 -2.29 -6.68
N ALA A 95 -14.63 -3.28 -7.11
CA ALA A 95 -14.28 -4.68 -7.01
C ALA A 95 -14.24 -5.26 -8.43
N PHE A 96 -13.29 -6.12 -8.66
CA PHE A 96 -13.07 -6.78 -9.94
C PHE A 96 -13.13 -8.28 -9.72
N ARG A 97 -14.02 -8.96 -10.44
CA ARG A 97 -14.10 -10.41 -10.43
C ARG A 97 -13.32 -11.00 -11.59
N LEU A 98 -12.49 -11.99 -11.27
CA LEU A 98 -11.63 -12.70 -12.20
C LEU A 98 -12.10 -14.15 -12.38
N PRO A 99 -11.67 -14.85 -13.45
CA PRO A 99 -12.06 -16.25 -13.66
C PRO A 99 -11.56 -17.22 -12.57
N CYS A 100 -10.40 -16.93 -11.98
CA CYS A 100 -9.83 -17.75 -10.91
C CYS A 100 -8.90 -16.96 -9.98
N HIS A 101 -8.53 -17.57 -8.85
CA HIS A 101 -7.63 -16.96 -7.86
C HIS A 101 -6.24 -16.61 -8.42
N SER A 102 -5.71 -17.42 -9.33
CA SER A 102 -4.40 -17.13 -9.96
C SER A 102 -4.46 -15.85 -10.80
N ASP A 103 -5.57 -15.65 -11.51
CA ASP A 103 -5.79 -14.43 -12.29
C ASP A 103 -5.99 -13.22 -11.38
N ALA A 104 -6.64 -13.40 -10.23
CA ALA A 104 -6.78 -12.35 -9.21
C ALA A 104 -5.42 -11.92 -8.65
N LEU A 105 -4.51 -12.86 -8.38
CA LEU A 105 -3.13 -12.53 -7.95
C LEU A 105 -2.36 -11.78 -9.05
N PHE A 106 -2.42 -12.28 -10.28
CA PHE A 106 -1.80 -11.62 -11.43
C PHE A 106 -2.34 -10.19 -11.62
N PHE A 107 -3.66 -10.03 -11.60
CA PHE A 107 -4.33 -8.74 -11.75
C PHE A 107 -3.92 -7.77 -10.65
N ALA A 108 -3.83 -8.23 -9.40
CA ALA A 108 -3.44 -7.41 -8.29
C ALA A 108 -1.98 -6.90 -8.42
N ASP A 109 -1.07 -7.72 -8.92
CA ASP A 109 0.32 -7.30 -9.19
C ASP A 109 0.41 -6.40 -10.43
N TRP A 110 -0.41 -6.65 -11.45
CA TRP A 110 -0.51 -5.81 -12.62
C TRP A 110 -0.97 -4.39 -12.27
N LEU A 111 -1.99 -4.25 -11.42
CA LEU A 111 -2.50 -2.96 -10.95
C LEU A 111 -1.41 -2.13 -10.25
N GLU A 112 -0.54 -2.82 -9.51
CA GLU A 112 0.57 -2.17 -8.83
C GLU A 112 1.63 -1.67 -9.81
N TYR A 113 1.95 -2.47 -10.83
CA TYR A 113 2.90 -2.07 -11.87
C TYR A 113 2.39 -0.86 -12.67
N HIS A 114 1.08 -0.80 -12.96
CA HIS A 114 0.48 0.25 -13.80
C HIS A 114 -0.03 1.45 -12.98
N PHE A 115 0.38 1.60 -11.72
CA PHE A 115 -0.03 2.71 -10.88
C PHE A 115 0.30 4.09 -11.50
N ASP A 116 1.49 4.24 -12.10
CA ASP A 116 1.89 5.51 -12.72
C ASP A 116 1.00 5.87 -13.92
N GLU A 117 0.52 4.87 -14.67
CA GLU A 117 -0.43 5.07 -15.77
C GLU A 117 -1.82 5.45 -15.25
N LEU A 118 -2.30 4.76 -14.21
CA LEU A 118 -3.54 5.12 -13.51
C LEU A 118 -3.49 6.54 -12.93
N ARG A 119 -2.33 6.94 -12.42
CA ARG A 119 -2.09 8.29 -11.91
C ARG A 119 -2.09 9.32 -13.04
N ALA A 120 -1.47 9.01 -14.17
CA ALA A 120 -1.49 9.88 -15.34
C ALA A 120 -2.93 10.08 -15.88
N LEU A 121 -3.76 9.03 -15.89
CA LEU A 121 -5.18 9.13 -16.23
C LEU A 121 -5.93 10.08 -15.29
N SER A 122 -5.71 9.95 -13.97
CA SER A 122 -6.28 10.88 -12.98
C SER A 122 -5.92 12.34 -13.28
N GLN A 123 -4.68 12.61 -13.68
CA GLN A 123 -4.22 13.97 -13.97
C GLN A 123 -4.85 14.58 -15.23
N GLN A 124 -5.37 13.76 -16.16
CA GLN A 124 -6.10 14.26 -17.34
C GLN A 124 -7.41 14.97 -16.96
N HIS A 125 -8.01 14.61 -15.82
CA HIS A 125 -9.20 15.29 -15.29
C HIS A 125 -8.90 16.65 -14.65
N GLY A 126 -7.62 16.97 -14.45
CA GLY A 126 -7.15 18.26 -13.95
C GLY A 126 -6.13 18.12 -12.82
N PRO A 127 -5.33 19.18 -12.58
CA PRO A 127 -4.26 19.17 -11.58
C PRO A 127 -4.76 19.03 -10.13
N GLN A 128 -6.03 19.38 -9.92
CA GLN A 128 -6.75 19.35 -8.65
C GLN A 128 -7.14 17.96 -8.16
N LEU A 129 -6.96 16.92 -8.97
CA LEU A 129 -7.36 15.55 -8.67
C LEU A 129 -6.19 14.60 -8.90
N GLN A 130 -5.50 14.28 -7.82
CA GLN A 130 -4.28 13.48 -7.89
C GLN A 130 -4.50 12.14 -7.21
N LEU A 131 -4.41 11.06 -7.98
CA LEU A 131 -4.31 9.72 -7.41
C LEU A 131 -2.99 9.59 -6.66
N ASN A 132 -3.08 9.48 -5.33
CA ASN A 132 -1.91 9.42 -4.46
C ASN A 132 -1.59 7.98 -4.04
N GLN A 133 -2.60 7.13 -3.94
CA GLN A 133 -2.43 5.77 -3.48
C GLN A 133 -3.50 4.86 -4.09
N LEU A 134 -3.09 3.62 -4.35
CA LEU A 134 -3.96 2.53 -4.76
C LEU A 134 -3.82 1.42 -3.72
N GLU A 135 -4.91 1.10 -3.03
CA GLU A 135 -4.95 -0.06 -2.14
C GLU A 135 -5.62 -1.21 -2.85
N ARG A 136 -5.06 -2.41 -2.70
CA ARG A 136 -5.54 -3.64 -3.32
C ARG A 136 -5.74 -4.71 -2.25
N GLN A 137 -6.87 -5.40 -2.30
CA GLN A 137 -7.18 -6.52 -1.43
C GLN A 137 -7.68 -7.69 -2.28
N VAL A 138 -6.95 -8.80 -2.24
CA VAL A 138 -7.35 -10.04 -2.93
C VAL A 138 -8.16 -10.90 -1.97
N ALA A 139 -9.31 -11.38 -2.44
CA ALA A 139 -10.18 -12.31 -1.75
C ALA A 139 -10.68 -13.36 -2.76
N ASP A 140 -10.05 -14.53 -2.76
CA ASP A 140 -10.32 -15.60 -3.73
C ASP A 140 -10.17 -15.13 -5.20
N ASP A 141 -11.24 -15.19 -6.00
CA ASP A 141 -11.29 -14.74 -7.39
C ASP A 141 -11.63 -13.23 -7.52
N GLU A 142 -11.73 -12.51 -6.41
CA GLU A 142 -12.07 -11.09 -6.39
C GLU A 142 -10.87 -10.23 -5.96
N VAL A 143 -10.73 -9.06 -6.60
CA VAL A 143 -9.79 -8.02 -6.19
C VAL A 143 -10.53 -6.72 -5.92
N GLY A 144 -10.58 -6.35 -4.64
CA GLY A 144 -11.00 -5.03 -4.21
C GLY A 144 -9.89 -4.01 -4.48
N VAL A 145 -10.24 -2.90 -5.13
CA VAL A 145 -9.36 -1.75 -5.37
C VAL A 145 -9.93 -0.48 -4.73
N ARG A 146 -9.11 0.26 -3.99
CA ARG A 146 -9.45 1.57 -3.43
C ARG A 146 -8.48 2.63 -3.95
N PHE A 147 -9.01 3.53 -4.77
CA PHE A 147 -8.35 4.71 -5.27
C PHE A 147 -8.40 5.81 -4.22
N VAL A 148 -7.26 6.28 -3.74
CA VAL A 148 -7.15 7.35 -2.74
C VAL A 148 -6.58 8.59 -3.41
N TYR A 149 -7.34 9.68 -3.35
CA TYR A 149 -7.02 10.93 -4.02
C TYR A 149 -6.60 11.98 -3.01
N ASP A 150 -5.66 12.83 -3.43
CA ASP A 150 -5.53 14.17 -2.87
C ASP A 150 -6.33 15.11 -3.78
N ILE A 151 -7.18 15.93 -3.16
CA ILE A 151 -7.98 16.93 -3.85
C ILE A 151 -7.62 18.32 -3.36
N ASP A 152 -7.50 19.24 -4.30
CA ASP A 152 -7.57 20.66 -3.98
C ASP A 152 -9.04 21.05 -3.78
N GLY A 153 -9.32 22.04 -2.93
CA GLY A 153 -10.67 22.39 -2.43
C GLY A 153 -11.76 22.72 -3.47
N HIS A 154 -11.44 22.65 -4.77
CA HIS A 154 -12.34 22.84 -5.90
C HIS A 154 -12.82 21.52 -6.55
N ALA A 155 -12.25 20.35 -6.21
CA ALA A 155 -12.67 19.09 -6.79
C ALA A 155 -14.03 18.64 -6.24
N THR A 156 -14.98 18.35 -7.14
CA THR A 156 -16.32 17.90 -6.75
C THR A 156 -16.36 16.39 -6.53
N ARG A 157 -17.34 15.94 -5.74
CA ARG A 157 -17.61 14.50 -5.55
C ARG A 157 -17.88 13.77 -6.88
N HIS A 158 -18.48 14.47 -7.86
CA HIS A 158 -18.74 13.95 -9.20
C HIS A 158 -17.45 13.73 -9.98
N ALA A 159 -16.53 14.70 -9.98
CA ALA A 159 -15.23 14.55 -10.64
C ALA A 159 -14.44 13.32 -10.15
N LEU A 160 -14.48 13.06 -8.83
CA LEU A 160 -13.88 11.85 -8.25
C LEU A 160 -14.55 10.55 -8.74
N THR A 161 -15.87 10.55 -8.88
CA THR A 161 -16.60 9.38 -9.35
C THR A 161 -16.38 9.14 -10.84
N ASP A 162 -16.34 10.19 -11.65
CA ASP A 162 -16.06 10.09 -13.09
C ASP A 162 -14.64 9.62 -13.34
N CYS A 163 -13.65 10.17 -12.62
CA CYS A 163 -12.25 9.73 -12.70
C CYS A 163 -12.09 8.26 -12.31
N ALA A 164 -12.69 7.83 -11.19
CA ALA A 164 -12.64 6.42 -10.79
C ALA A 164 -13.30 5.49 -11.81
N ARG A 165 -14.41 5.93 -12.43
CA ARG A 165 -15.10 5.16 -13.49
C ARG A 165 -14.23 5.04 -14.74
N GLU A 166 -13.58 6.11 -15.17
CA GLU A 166 -12.69 6.09 -16.34
C GLU A 166 -11.45 5.23 -16.09
N ALA A 167 -10.88 5.30 -14.88
CA ALA A 167 -9.80 4.39 -14.48
C ALA A 167 -10.25 2.92 -14.53
N CYS A 168 -11.45 2.59 -14.05
CA CYS A 168 -11.98 1.22 -14.13
C CYS A 168 -12.20 0.77 -15.59
N ALA A 169 -12.78 1.62 -16.44
CA ALA A 169 -12.99 1.30 -17.85
C ALA A 169 -11.66 1.09 -18.61
N TRP A 170 -10.64 1.88 -18.28
CA TRP A 170 -9.30 1.70 -18.81
C TRP A 170 -8.70 0.37 -18.38
N ILE A 171 -8.80 0.03 -17.08
CA ILE A 171 -8.33 -1.26 -16.55
C ILE A 171 -9.01 -2.43 -17.28
N GLU A 172 -10.33 -2.40 -17.44
CA GLU A 172 -11.07 -3.45 -18.16
C GLU A 172 -10.61 -3.59 -19.62
N THR A 173 -10.35 -2.47 -20.29
CA THR A 173 -9.87 -2.44 -21.68
C THR A 173 -8.47 -3.04 -21.78
N GLU A 174 -7.56 -2.62 -20.92
CA GLU A 174 -6.17 -3.11 -20.90
C GLU A 174 -6.10 -4.62 -20.62
N MET A 175 -6.87 -5.10 -19.65
CA MET A 175 -6.96 -6.52 -19.31
C MET A 175 -7.46 -7.37 -20.47
N ARG A 176 -8.50 -6.87 -21.16
CA ARG A 176 -9.06 -7.54 -22.33
C ARG A 176 -8.09 -7.55 -23.50
N ASP A 177 -7.55 -6.39 -23.85
CA ASP A 177 -6.85 -6.20 -25.12
C ASP A 177 -5.41 -6.73 -25.08
N LYS A 178 -4.73 -6.57 -23.95
CA LYS A 178 -3.31 -7.00 -23.82
C LYS A 178 -3.17 -8.40 -23.26
N TYR A 179 -4.10 -8.85 -22.43
CA TYR A 179 -3.96 -10.12 -21.68
C TYR A 179 -5.07 -11.13 -21.99
N ALA A 180 -6.06 -10.78 -22.82
CA ALA A 180 -7.25 -11.60 -23.08
C ALA A 180 -7.96 -12.05 -21.79
N LEU A 181 -7.81 -11.28 -20.72
CA LEU A 181 -8.35 -11.58 -19.40
C LEU A 181 -9.63 -10.76 -19.19
N PRO A 182 -10.82 -11.39 -19.21
CA PRO A 182 -12.05 -10.68 -18.91
C PRO A 182 -12.10 -10.37 -17.42
N VAL A 183 -12.21 -9.09 -17.10
CA VAL A 183 -12.42 -8.62 -15.73
C VAL A 183 -13.78 -7.95 -15.69
N ALA A 184 -14.64 -8.37 -14.76
CA ALA A 184 -15.94 -7.76 -14.57
C ALA A 184 -15.89 -6.83 -13.35
N GLN A 185 -16.11 -5.53 -13.56
CA GLN A 185 -16.32 -4.63 -12.43
C GLN A 185 -17.66 -4.95 -11.76
N GLU A 186 -17.62 -5.32 -10.49
CA GLU A 186 -18.79 -5.41 -9.64
C GLU A 186 -19.01 -4.10 -8.87
N ARG A 187 -20.26 -3.63 -8.80
CA ARG A 187 -20.63 -2.50 -7.94
C ARG A 187 -20.68 -2.95 -6.50
N PHE A 188 -19.54 -2.89 -5.79
CA PHE A 188 -19.50 -3.18 -4.36
C PHE A 188 -19.22 -1.92 -3.52
N SER A 189 -20.03 -1.74 -2.48
CA SER A 189 -19.97 -0.62 -1.52
C SER A 189 -19.13 -0.92 -0.27
N ALA A 190 -18.45 -2.08 -0.20
CA ALA A 190 -17.97 -2.64 1.07
C ALA A 190 -16.46 -2.84 1.19
N PHE A 191 -15.64 -1.88 0.77
CA PHE A 191 -14.31 -1.73 1.41
C PHE A 191 -14.43 -1.35 2.89
N ALA A 192 -15.62 -0.95 3.34
CA ALA A 192 -15.95 -0.61 4.72
C ALA A 192 -16.12 -1.83 5.66
N ALA A 193 -16.39 -3.02 5.13
CA ALA A 193 -16.69 -4.19 5.97
C ALA A 193 -15.42 -4.80 6.61
N HIS A 194 -14.29 -4.80 5.91
CA HIS A 194 -13.05 -5.40 6.42
C HIS A 194 -12.25 -4.47 7.36
N ALA A 195 -12.42 -3.15 7.24
CA ALA A 195 -11.75 -2.19 8.14
C ALA A 195 -12.31 -2.22 9.58
N ARG A 196 -13.54 -2.70 9.80
CA ARG A 196 -14.12 -2.84 11.14
C ARG A 196 -13.84 -4.19 11.83
N ALA A 197 -13.34 -5.19 11.10
CA ALA A 197 -13.09 -6.52 11.68
C ALA A 197 -11.68 -6.69 12.28
N GLY A 198 -10.76 -5.73 12.04
CA GLY A 198 -9.39 -5.77 12.59
C GLY A 198 -9.23 -5.07 13.95
N GLY A 199 -10.31 -4.57 14.55
CA GLY A 199 -10.32 -3.87 15.83
C GLY A 199 -11.06 -4.65 16.91
N MET A 200 -10.60 -5.86 17.22
CA MET A 200 -10.81 -6.53 18.51
C MET A 200 -9.55 -7.30 18.89
#